data_AF-A0A3R8SYM7-F1
#
_entry.id   AF-A0A3R8SYM7-F1
#
_cell.length_a   1.000
_cell.length_b   1.000
_cell.length_c   1.000
_cell.angle_alpha   90.00
_cell.angle_beta   90.00
_cell.angle_gamma   90.00
#
_symmetry.space_group_name_H-M   'P 1'
#
loop_
_entity.id
_entity.type
_entity.pdbx_description
1 polymer ?
#
loop_
_entity_poly.entity_id
_entity_poly.type
_entity_poly.pdbx_seq_one_letter_code
_entity_poly.pdbx_strand_id
1 'polypeptide(L)'
;MSALLRWAVTTTEAAHAGPGTVLLLDADFWTHDPAALVALRARLPDATWLTFTSTPVPHHPPAPRPGVVIYQYDDRHAITDGVVVPVVGDRFRCDSPGTPGRVRDIVEHYHDKVLRNRRALRAMVLVSTPRQARDYQHAFEQDGRLRTQVLALDAQGHSIEQMSSAPPPDIQLEICCGSVPALQDARLGVVYVEHELDGVDSDRLLGRINQPHAEKHAAILVQRPGRNETGIEALPPLSACRRLAATLPDLPWRDFNACVEAVAPRWEVTALGDDRDAHRRHRHLLRRRITQGALSLQHAAGSPDPSTADGTTGTASRHRRELQVYARVDMVAAHAALEERQLSGEDARMRQWLQDTPLEVCEPPLSYAVVDVDDGMDTARRASRLYAMLREQLEHPGEEPARAENGQRQLQAILIGHADASIRIAALEELRERLPAVLGHAGVPTRSRAYLLLEGNLGAGMDATRHAPLVRQMESTIRTAQRFLPAEPRQFRQHVRAGLRSVLEQEFGAARTELILDAIVSRAPHWPRPG
;
A
#
# COMPACT_ATOMS: atom_id res chain seq x y z
N MET A 1 6.63 11.75 -30.90
CA MET A 1 6.56 13.23 -31.06
C MET A 1 6.85 13.73 -32.46
N SER A 2 7.93 13.29 -33.14
CA SER A 2 8.21 13.69 -34.53
C SER A 2 7.11 13.28 -35.54
N ALA A 3 6.28 12.29 -35.22
CA ALA A 3 5.20 11.81 -36.08
C ALA A 3 4.01 12.80 -36.21
N LEU A 4 3.64 13.51 -35.13
CA LEU A 4 2.55 14.50 -35.16
C LEU A 4 2.96 15.77 -35.93
N LEU A 5 4.23 16.15 -35.86
CA LEU A 5 4.80 17.27 -36.63
C LEU A 5 5.14 16.87 -38.08
N ARG A 6 5.29 15.57 -38.39
CA ARG A 6 5.44 15.00 -39.74
C ARG A 6 4.11 14.80 -40.47
N TRP A 7 3.01 15.31 -39.96
CA TRP A 7 1.75 15.40 -40.71
C TRP A 7 1.85 16.52 -41.77
N ALA A 8 2.79 16.33 -42.68
CA ALA A 8 2.96 17.04 -43.92
C ALA A 8 2.40 16.13 -45.03
N VAL A 9 1.14 16.40 -45.38
CA VAL A 9 0.56 16.29 -46.72
C VAL A 9 0.92 15.02 -47.50
N THR A 10 0.10 13.97 -47.35
CA THR A 10 -0.41 13.31 -48.55
C THR A 10 -1.63 14.09 -49.01
N THR A 11 -1.54 14.69 -50.20
CA THR A 11 -2.66 15.29 -50.92
C THR A 11 -3.67 14.21 -51.28
N THR A 12 -4.50 13.87 -50.32
CA THR A 12 -5.80 13.24 -50.49
C THR A 12 -6.69 14.02 -49.56
N GLU A 13 -7.65 14.72 -50.16
CA GLU A 13 -8.76 15.45 -49.56
C GLU A 13 -8.72 15.48 -48.04
N ALA A 14 -8.47 16.67 -47.47
CA ALA A 14 -8.56 16.89 -46.04
C ALA A 14 -9.86 16.27 -45.53
N ALA A 15 -9.74 15.06 -44.99
CA ALA A 15 -10.79 14.42 -44.23
C ALA A 15 -11.04 15.41 -43.11
N HIS A 16 -12.14 16.16 -43.26
CA HIS A 16 -12.62 17.05 -42.23
C HIS A 16 -12.64 16.19 -40.99
N ALA A 17 -11.83 16.53 -39.99
CA ALA A 17 -11.86 15.86 -38.71
C ALA A 17 -13.31 15.95 -38.25
N GLY A 18 -14.04 14.84 -38.34
CA GLY A 18 -15.47 14.86 -38.07
C GLY A 18 -15.72 15.34 -36.64
N PRO A 19 -16.94 15.84 -36.35
CA PRO A 19 -17.34 16.13 -34.99
C PRO A 19 -17.06 14.90 -34.10
N GLY A 20 -16.20 15.05 -33.09
CA GLY A 20 -15.80 13.97 -32.19
C GLY A 20 -14.30 13.66 -32.10
N THR A 21 -13.41 14.44 -32.73
CA THR A 21 -11.96 14.25 -32.56
C THR A 21 -11.50 14.81 -31.21
N VAL A 22 -10.90 13.96 -30.37
CA VAL A 22 -10.34 14.35 -29.06
C VAL A 22 -8.82 14.16 -29.07
N LEU A 23 -8.08 15.20 -28.74
CA LEU A 23 -6.62 15.18 -28.58
C LEU A 23 -6.29 15.15 -27.09
N LEU A 24 -5.58 14.12 -26.66
CA LEU A 24 -5.04 14.01 -25.31
C LEU A 24 -3.56 14.43 -25.34
N LEU A 25 -3.21 15.41 -24.53
CA LEU A 25 -1.92 16.09 -24.57
C LEU A 25 -1.28 16.10 -23.18
N ASP A 26 0.03 15.94 -23.13
CA ASP A 26 0.84 16.25 -21.95
C ASP A 26 1.11 17.76 -21.88
N ALA A 27 1.31 18.31 -20.69
CA ALA A 27 1.65 19.72 -20.48
C ALA A 27 2.90 20.16 -21.25
N ASP A 28 3.88 19.27 -21.38
CA ASP A 28 5.12 19.53 -22.11
C ASP A 28 4.87 19.85 -23.59
N PHE A 29 3.72 19.46 -24.14
CA PHE A 29 3.29 19.83 -25.49
C PHE A 29 3.24 21.36 -25.70
N TRP A 30 2.87 22.11 -24.66
CA TRP A 30 2.74 23.58 -24.74
C TRP A 30 4.08 24.31 -24.70
N THR A 31 5.19 23.61 -24.48
CA THR A 31 6.55 24.17 -24.54
C THR A 31 7.11 24.28 -25.97
N HIS A 32 6.39 23.74 -26.96
CA HIS A 32 6.78 23.78 -28.36
C HIS A 32 6.64 25.17 -28.98
N ASP A 33 7.24 25.35 -30.16
CA ASP A 33 7.17 26.59 -30.93
C ASP A 33 5.71 27.10 -31.04
N PRO A 34 5.42 28.30 -30.51
CA PRO A 34 4.09 28.89 -30.56
C PRO A 34 3.50 28.94 -31.98
N ALA A 35 4.33 29.17 -33.01
CA ALA A 35 3.87 29.22 -34.39
C ALA A 35 3.35 27.86 -34.88
N ALA A 36 4.03 26.78 -34.52
CA ALA A 36 3.62 25.41 -34.85
C ALA A 36 2.32 25.01 -34.14
N LEU A 37 2.17 25.40 -32.88
CA LEU A 37 0.96 25.15 -32.09
C LEU A 37 -0.27 25.89 -32.64
N VAL A 38 -0.09 27.15 -33.06
CA VAL A 38 -1.14 27.94 -33.72
C VAL A 38 -1.54 27.31 -35.07
N ALA A 39 -0.55 26.90 -35.88
CA ALA A 39 -0.81 26.24 -37.15
C ALA A 39 -1.56 24.91 -36.98
N LEU A 40 -1.24 24.13 -35.95
CA LEU A 40 -1.94 22.87 -35.66
C LEU A 40 -3.38 23.11 -35.20
N ARG A 41 -3.62 24.11 -34.35
CA ARG A 41 -4.98 24.52 -33.95
C ARG A 41 -5.82 24.96 -35.15
N ALA A 42 -5.24 25.73 -36.07
CA ALA A 42 -5.92 26.16 -37.28
C ALA A 42 -6.30 24.98 -38.21
N ARG A 43 -5.52 23.89 -38.19
CA ARG A 43 -5.78 22.68 -38.98
C ARG A 43 -6.80 21.73 -38.35
N LEU A 44 -7.07 21.87 -37.05
CA LEU A 44 -7.99 21.03 -36.30
C LEU A 44 -9.01 21.90 -35.53
N PRO A 45 -9.83 22.70 -36.23
CA PRO A 45 -10.72 23.67 -35.60
C PRO A 45 -11.83 23.01 -34.75
N ASP A 46 -12.27 21.81 -35.14
CA ASP A 46 -13.37 21.09 -34.49
C ASP A 46 -12.91 20.03 -33.46
N ALA A 47 -11.60 19.93 -33.21
CA ALA A 47 -11.07 18.99 -32.23
C ALA A 47 -11.23 19.51 -30.79
N THR A 48 -11.52 18.62 -29.84
CA THR A 48 -11.46 18.90 -28.40
C THR A 48 -10.07 18.58 -27.88
N TRP A 49 -9.42 19.55 -27.20
CA TRP A 49 -8.05 19.41 -26.71
C TRP A 49 -8.08 19.26 -25.19
N LEU A 50 -7.69 18.09 -24.69
CA LEU A 50 -7.57 17.81 -23.26
C LEU A 50 -6.09 17.72 -22.89
N THR A 51 -5.66 18.59 -21.99
CA THR A 51 -4.28 18.60 -21.49
C THR A 51 -4.25 18.05 -20.08
N PHE A 52 -3.32 17.13 -19.82
CA PHE A 52 -3.00 16.62 -18.50
C PHE A 52 -1.68 17.25 -18.04
N THR A 53 -1.66 17.78 -16.82
CA THR A 53 -0.47 18.35 -16.21
C THR A 53 -0.33 17.83 -14.79
N SER A 54 0.92 17.55 -14.40
CA SER A 54 1.28 17.24 -13.01
C SER A 54 1.68 18.49 -12.22
N THR A 55 1.96 19.61 -12.91
CA THR A 55 2.32 20.89 -12.29
C THR A 55 1.14 21.88 -12.34
N PRO A 56 1.02 22.77 -11.35
CA PRO A 56 -0.02 23.79 -11.33
C PRO A 56 0.01 24.64 -12.61
N VAL A 57 -1.14 24.86 -13.25
CA VAL A 57 -1.22 25.77 -14.40
C VAL A 57 -1.01 27.19 -13.89
N PRO A 58 0.01 27.93 -14.37
CA PRO A 58 0.23 29.30 -13.94
C PRO A 58 -0.99 30.16 -14.29
N HIS A 59 -1.31 31.16 -13.46
CA HIS A 59 -2.51 31.99 -13.66
C HIS A 59 -2.57 32.71 -15.01
N HIS A 60 -1.41 32.88 -15.67
CA HIS A 60 -1.30 33.44 -17.02
C HIS A 60 -0.36 32.59 -17.89
N PRO A 61 -0.85 31.48 -18.49
CA PRO A 61 -0.01 30.70 -19.38
C PRO A 61 0.30 31.50 -20.65
N PRO A 62 1.53 31.38 -21.20
CA PRO A 62 1.89 32.02 -22.45
C PRO A 62 0.97 31.56 -23.59
N ALA A 63 0.78 32.40 -24.61
CA ALA A 63 0.04 32.02 -25.80
C ALA A 63 0.89 31.07 -26.67
N PRO A 64 0.30 30.00 -27.23
CA PRO A 64 -1.10 29.58 -27.16
C PRO A 64 -1.47 28.89 -25.84
N ARG A 65 -2.64 29.23 -25.28
CA ARG A 65 -3.07 28.79 -23.94
C ARG A 65 -3.68 27.39 -23.96
N PRO A 66 -3.46 26.54 -22.93
CA PRO A 66 -4.06 25.21 -22.79
C PRO A 66 -5.59 25.21 -22.70
N GLY A 67 -6.20 26.31 -22.26
CA GLY A 67 -7.64 26.44 -22.06
C GLY A 67 -8.00 26.65 -20.59
N VAL A 68 -9.21 26.25 -20.20
CA VAL A 68 -9.74 26.35 -18.82
C VAL A 68 -9.44 25.05 -18.06
N VAL A 69 -9.10 25.17 -16.78
CA VAL A 69 -8.95 24.01 -15.89
C VAL A 69 -10.35 23.44 -15.59
N ILE A 70 -10.63 22.24 -16.10
CA ILE A 70 -11.92 21.56 -15.91
C ILE A 70 -11.96 20.69 -14.64
N TYR A 71 -10.79 20.26 -14.15
CA TYR A 71 -10.65 19.43 -12.96
C TYR A 71 -9.24 19.58 -12.39
N GLN A 72 -9.12 19.59 -11.07
CA GLN A 72 -7.84 19.61 -10.37
C GLN A 72 -7.85 18.57 -9.24
N TYR A 73 -6.81 17.76 -9.20
CA TYR A 73 -6.52 16.82 -8.13
C TYR A 73 -5.16 17.18 -7.55
N ASP A 74 -5.16 17.94 -6.46
CA ASP A 74 -3.95 18.45 -5.84
C ASP A 74 -3.20 17.39 -5.01
N ASP A 75 -1.97 17.70 -4.64
CA ASP A 75 -1.11 16.82 -3.85
C ASP A 75 -1.71 16.47 -2.48
N ARG A 76 -2.49 17.39 -1.89
CA ARG A 76 -3.13 17.16 -0.59
C ARG A 76 -4.16 16.03 -0.68
N HIS A 77 -4.99 16.03 -1.72
CA HIS A 77 -5.92 14.94 -1.99
C HIS A 77 -5.19 13.64 -2.36
N ALA A 78 -4.14 13.73 -3.19
CA ALA A 78 -3.38 12.55 -3.63
C ALA A 78 -2.65 11.84 -2.49
N ILE A 79 -2.02 12.59 -1.57
CA ILE A 79 -1.37 12.05 -0.36
C ILE A 79 -2.41 11.37 0.54
N THR A 80 -3.53 12.05 0.74
CA THR A 80 -4.60 11.63 1.65
C THR A 80 -5.31 10.37 1.17
N ASP A 81 -5.56 10.25 -0.14
CA ASP A 81 -6.11 9.03 -0.75
C ASP A 81 -5.05 7.92 -0.88
N GLY A 82 -3.79 8.20 -0.55
CA GLY A 82 -2.66 7.27 -0.66
C GLY A 82 -2.32 6.90 -2.10
N VAL A 83 -2.62 7.80 -3.04
CA VAL A 83 -2.21 7.73 -4.46
C VAL A 83 -0.72 8.06 -4.57
N VAL A 84 -0.23 8.97 -3.72
CA VAL A 84 1.20 9.32 -3.56
C VAL A 84 1.59 9.29 -2.08
N VAL A 85 2.89 9.28 -1.79
CA VAL A 85 3.42 9.38 -0.43
C VAL A 85 3.78 10.83 -0.11
N PRO A 86 3.62 11.26 1.15
CA PRO A 86 4.06 12.60 1.55
C PRO A 86 5.58 12.76 1.41
N VAL A 87 6.02 13.96 1.03
CA VAL A 87 7.44 14.34 1.06
C VAL A 87 7.69 15.14 2.33
N VAL A 88 8.63 14.68 3.16
CA VAL A 88 9.02 15.34 4.41
C VAL A 88 10.42 15.91 4.28
N GLY A 89 10.58 17.16 4.71
CA GLY A 89 11.90 17.78 4.85
C GLY A 89 12.60 17.23 6.09
N ASP A 90 13.84 16.79 5.98
CA ASP A 90 14.68 16.43 7.13
C ASP A 90 15.88 17.37 7.19
N ARG A 91 15.98 18.14 8.28
CA ARG A 91 17.06 19.09 8.54
C ARG A 91 18.21 18.36 9.21
N PHE A 92 18.87 17.49 8.45
CA PHE A 92 20.05 16.79 8.92
C PHE A 92 21.21 17.78 9.10
N ARG A 93 21.72 17.92 10.33
CA ARG A 93 22.92 18.72 10.63
C ARG A 93 24.15 18.02 10.06
N CYS A 94 24.78 18.61 9.05
CA CYS A 94 26.11 18.21 8.62
C CYS A 94 27.17 19.00 9.36
N ASP A 95 27.69 18.39 10.41
CA ASP A 95 28.75 18.93 11.24
C ASP A 95 30.14 18.60 10.65
N SER A 96 30.20 17.64 9.73
CA SER A 96 31.44 17.13 9.17
C SER A 96 31.94 17.98 7.98
N PRO A 97 33.17 18.54 8.04
CA PRO A 97 33.68 19.40 6.98
C PRO A 97 34.13 18.62 5.73
N GLY A 98 33.88 19.21 4.55
CA GLY A 98 34.32 18.67 3.25
C GLY A 98 33.48 17.49 2.73
N THR A 99 33.73 17.10 1.48
CA THR A 99 33.01 15.99 0.81
C THR A 99 33.10 14.66 1.55
N PRO A 100 34.27 14.22 2.10
CA PRO A 100 34.34 12.97 2.84
C PRO A 100 33.51 12.98 4.13
N GLY A 101 33.50 14.11 4.84
CA GLY A 101 32.66 14.30 6.02
C GLY A 101 31.18 14.23 5.66
N ARG A 102 30.78 14.92 4.60
CA ARG A 102 29.40 14.92 4.09
C ARG A 102 28.94 13.54 3.61
N VAL A 103 29.83 12.74 3.05
CA VAL A 103 29.53 11.34 2.69
C VAL A 103 29.25 10.50 3.93
N ARG A 104 30.08 10.61 4.98
CA ARG A 104 29.85 9.88 6.24
C ARG A 104 28.48 10.19 6.84
N ASP A 105 28.16 11.47 6.88
CA ASP A 105 26.87 12.01 7.31
C ASP A 105 25.69 11.40 6.52
N ILE A 106 25.79 11.36 5.17
CA ILE A 106 24.78 10.76 4.30
C ILE A 106 24.64 9.25 4.55
N VAL A 107 25.75 8.54 4.72
CA VAL A 107 25.77 7.09 4.97
C VAL A 107 25.10 6.79 6.31
N GLU A 108 25.43 7.52 7.37
CA GLU A 108 24.83 7.36 8.70
C GLU A 108 23.33 7.65 8.66
N HIS A 109 22.93 8.78 8.06
CA HIS A 109 21.53 9.14 7.92
C HIS A 109 20.74 8.11 7.10
N TYR A 110 21.24 7.68 5.95
CA TYR A 110 20.59 6.67 5.12
C TYR A 110 20.50 5.33 5.85
N HIS A 111 21.55 4.94 6.56
CA HIS A 111 21.53 3.73 7.36
C HIS A 111 20.43 3.76 8.43
N ASP A 112 20.32 4.87 9.17
CA ASP A 112 19.32 5.00 10.23
C ASP A 112 17.88 5.08 9.72
N LYS A 113 17.64 5.82 8.63
CA LYS A 113 16.28 6.02 8.10
C LYS A 113 15.80 4.84 7.24
N VAL A 114 16.69 4.21 6.48
CA VAL A 114 16.32 3.20 5.46
C VAL A 114 16.79 1.80 5.86
N LEU A 115 18.10 1.58 6.02
CA LEU A 115 18.67 0.24 6.18
C LEU A 115 18.31 -0.42 7.53
N ARG A 116 18.28 0.36 8.62
CA ARG A 116 17.93 -0.11 9.96
C ARG A 116 16.49 -0.64 10.02
N ASN A 117 15.61 -0.09 9.18
CA ASN A 117 14.22 -0.50 9.03
C ASN A 117 14.02 -1.58 7.96
N ARG A 118 15.11 -2.12 7.39
CA ARG A 118 15.13 -3.14 6.31
C ARG A 118 14.28 -2.75 5.09
N ARG A 119 14.17 -1.45 4.81
CA ARG A 119 13.46 -0.96 3.64
C ARG A 119 14.35 -1.11 2.42
N ALA A 120 13.84 -1.72 1.36
CA ALA A 120 14.44 -1.83 0.04
C ALA A 120 14.31 -0.51 -0.75
N LEU A 121 14.50 0.64 -0.10
CA LEU A 121 14.45 1.96 -0.74
C LEU A 121 15.85 2.45 -1.13
N ARG A 122 15.92 3.31 -2.13
CA ARG A 122 17.15 3.93 -2.65
C ARG A 122 17.27 5.39 -2.26
N ALA A 123 18.49 5.88 -2.29
CA ALA A 123 18.83 7.28 -2.14
C ALA A 123 19.31 7.90 -3.45
N MET A 124 19.23 9.23 -3.54
CA MET A 124 19.82 10.02 -4.61
C MET A 124 20.53 11.24 -4.03
N VAL A 125 21.65 11.64 -4.62
CA VAL A 125 22.36 12.88 -4.31
C VAL A 125 22.40 13.74 -5.56
N LEU A 126 21.80 14.92 -5.49
CA LEU A 126 21.76 15.90 -6.58
C LEU A 126 22.90 16.92 -6.41
N VAL A 127 23.87 16.89 -7.31
CA VAL A 127 25.06 17.77 -7.29
C VAL A 127 25.11 18.69 -8.51
N SER A 128 25.76 19.86 -8.38
CA SER A 128 25.80 20.86 -9.45
C SER A 128 26.69 20.49 -10.62
N THR A 129 27.80 19.80 -10.37
CA THR A 129 28.87 19.64 -11.38
C THR A 129 29.36 18.21 -11.51
N PRO A 130 29.83 17.80 -12.70
CA PRO A 130 30.46 16.49 -12.89
C PRO A 130 31.69 16.28 -12.00
N ARG A 131 32.44 17.35 -11.70
CA ARG A 131 33.58 17.28 -10.77
C ARG A 131 33.11 16.92 -9.36
N GLN A 132 32.07 17.59 -8.87
CA GLN A 132 31.49 17.29 -7.57
C GLN A 132 30.95 15.85 -7.51
N ALA A 133 30.31 15.37 -8.58
CA ALA A 133 29.84 13.98 -8.64
C ALA A 133 30.98 12.97 -8.50
N ARG A 134 32.12 13.22 -9.15
CA ARG A 134 33.34 12.39 -9.02
C ARG A 134 33.92 12.46 -7.62
N ASP A 135 33.96 13.64 -7.00
CA ASP A 135 34.45 13.81 -5.63
C ASP A 135 33.58 13.03 -4.63
N TYR A 136 32.25 13.06 -4.81
CA TYR A 136 31.31 12.25 -4.02
C TYR A 136 31.48 10.76 -4.28
N GLN A 137 31.57 10.33 -5.55
CA GLN A 137 31.77 8.92 -5.90
C GLN A 137 33.03 8.36 -5.26
N HIS A 138 34.15 9.06 -5.38
CA HIS A 138 35.41 8.65 -4.77
C HIS A 138 35.31 8.58 -3.24
N ALA A 139 34.63 9.54 -2.60
CA ALA A 139 34.41 9.52 -1.15
C ALA A 139 33.49 8.36 -0.70
N PHE A 140 32.45 8.03 -1.46
CA PHE A 140 31.60 6.85 -1.19
C PHE A 140 32.35 5.53 -1.40
N GLU A 141 33.18 5.44 -2.44
CA GLU A 141 34.05 4.28 -2.69
C GLU A 141 35.06 4.07 -1.56
N GLN A 142 35.61 5.15 -1.01
CA GLN A 142 36.51 5.10 0.15
C GLN A 142 35.81 4.64 1.45
N ASP A 143 34.56 5.04 1.66
CA ASP A 143 33.77 4.60 2.82
C ASP A 143 33.32 3.14 2.68
N GLY A 144 32.93 2.71 1.46
CA GLY A 144 32.68 1.32 1.09
C GLY A 144 31.39 0.71 1.65
N ARG A 145 30.58 1.45 2.41
CA ARG A 145 29.34 0.92 3.03
C ARG A 145 28.12 0.92 2.11
N LEU A 146 28.13 1.73 1.06
CA LEU A 146 27.03 1.85 0.09
C LEU A 146 27.51 1.54 -1.33
N ARG A 147 26.67 0.86 -2.11
CA ARG A 147 26.88 0.72 -3.56
C ARG A 147 26.34 1.95 -4.28
N THR A 148 27.21 2.66 -4.97
CA THR A 148 26.89 3.92 -5.64
C THR A 148 27.04 3.85 -7.16
N GLN A 149 26.30 4.70 -7.85
CA GLN A 149 26.41 4.92 -9.30
C GLN A 149 26.37 6.42 -9.59
N VAL A 150 27.17 6.87 -10.56
CA VAL A 150 27.14 8.25 -11.06
C VAL A 150 26.31 8.33 -12.34
N LEU A 151 25.46 9.35 -12.44
CA LEU A 151 24.65 9.64 -13.62
C LEU A 151 24.85 11.10 -14.05
N ALA A 152 25.25 11.28 -15.30
CA ALA A 152 25.31 12.60 -15.94
C ALA A 152 24.04 12.84 -16.76
N LEU A 153 23.30 13.89 -16.42
CA LEU A 153 21.97 14.13 -16.96
C LEU A 153 21.94 15.40 -17.82
N ASP A 154 21.20 15.34 -18.92
CA ASP A 154 20.87 16.51 -19.74
C ASP A 154 19.83 17.40 -19.05
N ALA A 155 19.47 18.52 -19.69
CA ALA A 155 18.47 19.46 -19.18
C ALA A 155 17.04 18.88 -19.11
N GLN A 156 16.82 17.72 -19.75
CA GLN A 156 15.56 17.01 -19.73
C GLN A 156 15.56 15.87 -18.69
N GLY A 157 16.68 15.64 -17.99
CA GLY A 157 16.82 14.57 -17.01
C GLY A 157 17.14 13.21 -17.61
N HIS A 158 17.56 13.14 -18.88
CA HIS A 158 17.99 11.90 -19.52
C HIS A 158 19.50 11.68 -19.36
N SER A 159 19.90 10.43 -19.25
CA SER A 159 21.32 10.05 -19.23
C SER A 159 22.00 10.46 -20.54
N ILE A 160 23.09 11.22 -20.43
CA ILE A 160 23.97 11.57 -21.56
C ILE A 160 24.78 10.33 -22.00
N GLU A 161 24.99 9.40 -21.08
CA GLU A 161 25.68 8.13 -21.33
C GLU A 161 24.67 7.05 -21.76
N GLN A 162 25.08 6.14 -22.66
CA GLN A 162 24.26 4.97 -23.08
C GLN A 162 24.15 3.91 -21.97
N MET A 163 23.78 4.32 -20.77
CA MET A 163 23.46 3.43 -19.67
C MET A 163 21.97 3.07 -19.68
N SER A 164 21.65 1.89 -19.15
CA SER A 164 20.26 1.53 -18.88
C SER A 164 19.63 2.60 -17.99
N SER A 165 18.43 3.06 -18.35
CA SER A 165 17.73 4.11 -17.61
C SER A 165 17.33 3.67 -16.20
N ALA A 166 17.18 2.35 -15.96
CA ALA A 166 16.80 1.80 -14.67
C ALA A 166 18.04 1.41 -13.85
N PRO A 167 18.13 1.81 -12.56
CA PRO A 167 19.30 1.50 -11.74
C PRO A 167 19.35 -0.01 -11.45
N PRO A 168 20.52 -0.67 -11.54
CA PRO A 168 20.68 -2.07 -11.15
C PRO A 168 20.18 -2.34 -9.73
N PRO A 169 19.59 -3.52 -9.45
CA PRO A 169 18.85 -3.79 -8.21
C PRO A 169 19.69 -3.64 -6.93
N ASP A 170 21.01 -3.75 -7.05
CA ASP A 170 22.00 -3.68 -5.98
C ASP A 170 22.54 -2.27 -5.71
N ILE A 171 22.30 -1.30 -6.60
CA ILE A 171 22.64 0.11 -6.34
C ILE A 171 21.71 0.67 -5.27
N GLN A 172 22.32 1.25 -4.24
CA GLN A 172 21.64 1.84 -3.08
C GLN A 172 21.55 3.36 -3.18
N LEU A 173 22.51 4.01 -3.83
CA LEU A 173 22.58 5.46 -3.95
C LEU A 173 23.03 5.89 -5.35
N GLU A 174 22.28 6.81 -5.96
CA GLU A 174 22.65 7.43 -7.24
C GLU A 174 23.18 8.85 -7.03
N ILE A 175 24.26 9.20 -7.71
CA ILE A 175 24.88 10.53 -7.68
C ILE A 175 24.60 11.17 -9.03
N CYS A 176 23.62 12.07 -9.07
CA CYS A 176 23.16 12.72 -10.29
C CYS A 176 23.78 14.12 -10.40
N CYS A 177 24.47 14.39 -11.51
CA CYS A 177 24.89 15.74 -11.87
C CYS A 177 24.08 16.28 -13.07
N GLY A 178 23.64 17.53 -12.97
CA GLY A 178 22.77 18.17 -13.96
C GLY A 178 21.37 18.39 -13.39
N SER A 179 20.34 18.12 -14.20
CA SER A 179 18.92 18.25 -13.80
C SER A 179 18.42 17.01 -13.03
N VAL A 180 17.15 17.01 -12.63
CA VAL A 180 16.48 15.89 -11.94
C VAL A 180 16.20 14.75 -12.93
N PRO A 181 16.43 13.47 -12.57
CA PRO A 181 16.14 12.35 -13.46
C PRO A 181 14.72 12.32 -14.02
N ALA A 182 14.60 12.04 -15.32
CA ALA A 182 13.32 11.89 -16.00
C ALA A 182 12.62 10.56 -15.69
N LEU A 183 13.36 9.53 -15.25
CA LEU A 183 12.78 8.24 -14.91
C LEU A 183 12.15 8.27 -13.50
N GLN A 184 10.96 7.69 -13.36
CA GLN A 184 10.36 7.44 -12.04
C GLN A 184 10.93 6.15 -11.44
N ASP A 185 11.39 6.23 -10.19
CA ASP A 185 11.70 5.04 -9.38
C ASP A 185 10.85 5.07 -8.10
N ALA A 186 9.90 4.15 -8.00
CA ALA A 186 9.07 4.00 -6.80
C ALA A 186 9.90 3.70 -5.54
N ARG A 187 11.08 3.08 -5.69
CA ARG A 187 12.00 2.78 -4.59
C ARG A 187 12.77 4.01 -4.12
N LEU A 188 12.79 5.11 -4.86
CA LEU A 188 13.46 6.34 -4.43
C LEU A 188 12.77 6.88 -3.17
N GLY A 189 13.44 6.74 -2.02
CA GLY A 189 12.90 7.08 -0.71
C GLY A 189 13.55 8.30 -0.07
N VAL A 190 14.78 8.62 -0.45
CA VAL A 190 15.54 9.74 0.12
C VAL A 190 16.27 10.50 -0.98
N VAL A 191 16.19 11.82 -0.97
CA VAL A 191 16.96 12.68 -1.89
C VAL A 191 17.74 13.71 -1.09
N TYR A 192 19.05 13.78 -1.34
CA TYR A 192 19.97 14.77 -0.80
C TYR A 192 20.23 15.84 -1.86
N VAL A 193 19.83 17.07 -1.57
CA VAL A 193 19.97 18.20 -2.49
C VAL A 193 21.17 19.04 -2.06
N GLU A 194 22.26 18.93 -2.81
CA GLU A 194 23.52 19.66 -2.54
C GLU A 194 23.64 20.98 -3.31
N HIS A 195 22.66 21.29 -4.17
CA HIS A 195 22.61 22.51 -4.97
C HIS A 195 21.24 23.18 -4.97
N GLU A 196 21.15 24.45 -5.40
CA GLU A 196 19.85 25.12 -5.51
C GLU A 196 19.12 24.61 -6.76
N LEU A 197 17.89 24.13 -6.56
CA LEU A 197 16.99 23.76 -7.64
C LEU A 197 16.16 24.98 -8.03
N ASP A 198 15.92 25.16 -9.33
CA ASP A 198 14.91 26.11 -9.77
C ASP A 198 13.49 25.58 -9.44
N GLY A 199 12.47 26.43 -9.60
CA GLY A 199 11.10 26.04 -9.27
C GLY A 199 10.61 24.84 -10.08
N VAL A 200 11.05 24.70 -11.32
CA VAL A 200 10.63 23.61 -12.22
C VAL A 200 11.25 22.29 -11.79
N ASP A 201 12.53 22.27 -11.49
CA ASP A 201 13.26 21.09 -11.01
C ASP A 201 12.85 20.73 -9.57
N SER A 202 12.48 21.70 -8.74
CA SER A 202 11.86 21.45 -7.44
C SER A 202 10.53 20.71 -7.57
N ASP A 203 9.61 21.21 -8.41
CA ASP A 203 8.30 20.58 -8.63
C ASP A 203 8.44 19.17 -9.24
N ARG A 204 9.35 19.04 -10.22
CA ARG A 204 9.70 17.73 -10.80
C ARG A 204 10.21 16.79 -9.73
N LEU A 205 11.13 17.22 -8.87
CA LEU A 205 11.68 16.38 -7.81
C LEU A 205 10.60 15.87 -6.85
N LEU A 206 9.68 16.75 -6.43
CA LEU A 206 8.56 16.39 -5.56
C LEU A 206 7.65 15.33 -6.20
N GLY A 207 7.30 15.49 -7.48
CA GLY A 207 6.51 14.53 -8.24
C GLY A 207 7.23 13.19 -8.54
N ARG A 208 8.56 13.13 -8.43
CA ARG A 208 9.34 11.90 -8.59
C ARG A 208 9.47 11.13 -7.28
N ILE A 209 9.79 11.83 -6.20
CA ILE A 209 10.07 11.19 -4.91
C ILE A 209 8.78 10.69 -4.23
N ASN A 210 7.62 11.28 -4.55
CA ASN A 210 6.31 10.95 -3.95
C ASN A 210 5.64 9.67 -4.50
N GLN A 211 6.27 8.93 -5.41
CA GLN A 211 5.68 7.71 -5.99
C GLN A 211 5.40 6.63 -4.93
N PRO A 212 4.24 5.97 -4.92
CA PRO A 212 3.93 4.97 -3.89
C PRO A 212 4.78 3.70 -4.04
N HIS A 213 5.24 3.15 -2.91
CA HIS A 213 5.91 1.85 -2.84
C HIS A 213 5.50 1.14 -1.54
N ALA A 214 5.45 -0.20 -1.55
CA ALA A 214 4.95 -0.98 -0.41
C ALA A 214 5.70 -0.70 0.90
N GLU A 215 6.98 -0.34 0.80
CA GLU A 215 7.86 -0.05 1.94
C GLU A 215 8.16 1.46 2.09
N LYS A 216 7.54 2.32 1.28
CA LYS A 216 7.71 3.77 1.34
C LYS A 216 6.42 4.41 1.84
N HIS A 217 6.42 4.83 3.09
CA HIS A 217 5.29 5.51 3.71
C HIS A 217 5.41 7.03 3.67
N ALA A 218 6.65 7.53 3.57
CA ALA A 218 6.99 8.92 3.30
C ALA A 218 8.31 8.96 2.51
N ALA A 219 8.47 10.00 1.71
CA ALA A 219 9.68 10.33 0.99
C ALA A 219 10.46 11.41 1.76
N ILE A 220 11.77 11.30 1.84
CA ILE A 220 12.60 12.22 2.64
C ILE A 220 13.40 13.13 1.71
N LEU A 221 13.23 14.44 1.86
CA LEU A 221 14.03 15.44 1.17
C LEU A 221 14.99 16.10 2.16
N VAL A 222 16.30 15.97 1.91
CA VAL A 222 17.35 16.54 2.75
C VAL A 222 18.01 17.67 1.99
N GLN A 223 17.84 18.90 2.49
CA GLN A 223 18.45 20.09 1.92
C GLN A 223 19.62 20.56 2.78
N ARG A 224 20.63 21.15 2.14
CA ARG A 224 21.76 21.74 2.84
C ARG A 224 21.30 22.98 3.66
N PRO A 225 21.70 23.12 4.94
CA PRO A 225 21.29 24.23 5.79
C PRO A 225 21.73 25.60 5.22
N GLY A 226 20.86 26.61 5.36
CA GLY A 226 21.12 28.00 4.94
C GLY A 226 20.68 28.37 3.53
N ARG A 227 20.02 27.46 2.80
CA ARG A 227 19.40 27.73 1.50
C ARG A 227 17.89 27.77 1.65
N ASN A 228 17.25 28.65 0.86
CA ASN A 228 15.81 28.90 0.91
C ASN A 228 15.06 27.58 1.04
N GLU A 229 14.26 27.49 2.10
CA GLU A 229 13.32 26.39 2.30
C GLU A 229 12.45 26.35 1.04
N THR A 230 12.69 25.39 0.14
CA THR A 230 11.63 25.04 -0.82
C THR A 230 10.42 24.77 0.05
N GLY A 231 9.27 25.37 -0.26
CA GLY A 231 8.06 25.32 0.56
C GLY A 231 7.51 23.91 0.74
N ILE A 232 8.25 23.05 1.47
CA ILE A 232 7.82 21.78 1.99
C ILE A 232 6.88 22.18 3.12
N GLU A 233 5.65 22.50 2.74
CA GLU A 233 4.57 22.73 3.69
C GLU A 233 4.60 21.58 4.70
N ALA A 234 4.68 21.95 5.98
CA ALA A 234 4.32 21.03 7.04
C ALA A 234 3.00 20.39 6.63
N LEU A 235 2.96 19.06 6.67
CA LEU A 235 1.82 18.28 6.20
C LEU A 235 0.51 18.92 6.62
N PRO A 236 -0.46 19.06 5.70
CA PRO A 236 -1.67 19.77 6.00
C PRO A 236 -2.30 19.17 7.26
N PRO A 237 -2.80 20.01 8.19
CA PRO A 237 -3.46 19.53 9.38
C PRO A 237 -4.58 18.58 8.97
N LEU A 238 -4.83 17.60 9.83
CA LEU A 238 -5.79 16.51 9.67
C LEU A 238 -7.22 16.98 9.28
N SER A 239 -7.54 18.26 9.50
CA SER A 239 -8.78 18.95 9.17
C SER A 239 -8.92 19.44 7.71
N ALA A 240 -7.86 19.42 6.89
CA ALA A 240 -7.86 20.09 5.59
C ALA A 240 -8.47 19.28 4.43
N CYS A 241 -8.79 18.00 4.61
CA CYS A 241 -9.29 17.12 3.54
C CYS A 241 -10.77 16.76 3.69
N ARG A 242 -11.64 17.42 2.90
CA ARG A 242 -13.11 17.23 2.95
C ARG A 242 -13.58 15.79 2.75
N ARG A 243 -12.91 14.98 1.92
CA ARG A 243 -13.34 13.60 1.62
C ARG A 243 -13.08 12.60 2.76
N LEU A 244 -12.04 12.82 3.56
CA LEU A 244 -11.67 11.98 4.71
C LEU A 244 -12.14 12.59 6.03
N ALA A 245 -12.24 13.92 6.14
CA ALA A 245 -12.99 14.60 7.20
C ALA A 245 -14.49 14.21 7.17
N ALA A 246 -15.03 13.81 6.00
CA ALA A 246 -16.37 13.25 5.91
C ALA A 246 -16.49 11.82 6.47
N THR A 247 -15.37 11.10 6.68
CA THR A 247 -15.39 9.70 7.13
C THR A 247 -15.24 9.53 8.64
N LEU A 248 -14.73 10.53 9.36
CA LEU A 248 -14.54 10.47 10.82
C LEU A 248 -14.84 11.84 11.44
N PRO A 249 -15.48 11.89 12.63
CA PRO A 249 -15.65 13.11 13.40
C PRO A 249 -14.35 13.91 13.57
N ASP A 250 -14.41 15.24 13.45
CA ASP A 250 -13.25 16.16 13.54
C ASP A 250 -12.49 16.08 14.88
N LEU A 251 -13.13 15.55 15.92
CA LEU A 251 -12.59 15.45 17.27
C LEU A 251 -12.85 14.03 17.79
N PRO A 252 -11.97 13.06 17.50
CA PRO A 252 -12.26 11.65 17.77
C PRO A 252 -12.37 11.30 19.26
N TRP A 253 -11.90 12.19 20.14
CA TRP A 253 -12.09 12.08 21.60
C TRP A 253 -13.44 12.60 22.11
N ARG A 254 -14.20 13.35 21.29
CA ARG A 254 -15.57 13.77 21.65
C ARG A 254 -16.59 12.69 21.36
N ASP A 255 -16.37 11.88 20.32
CA ASP A 255 -17.28 10.80 19.93
C ASP A 255 -16.51 9.60 19.34
N PHE A 256 -15.84 8.87 20.24
CA PHE A 256 -15.09 7.66 19.87
C PHE A 256 -15.98 6.59 19.24
N ASN A 257 -17.24 6.48 19.68
CA ASN A 257 -18.16 5.47 19.19
C ASN A 257 -18.60 5.75 17.76
N ALA A 258 -18.93 6.99 17.42
CA ALA A 258 -19.22 7.37 16.03
C ALA A 258 -18.00 7.16 15.11
N CYS A 259 -16.79 7.46 15.60
CA CYS A 259 -15.56 7.13 14.86
C CYS A 259 -15.47 5.64 14.55
N VAL A 260 -15.70 4.78 15.55
CA VAL A 260 -15.69 3.32 15.38
C VAL A 260 -16.75 2.87 14.40
N GLU A 261 -17.98 3.41 14.46
CA GLU A 261 -19.06 3.03 13.53
C GLU A 261 -18.74 3.34 12.07
N ALA A 262 -18.09 4.47 11.82
CA ALA A 262 -17.77 4.90 10.46
C ALA A 262 -16.72 4.01 9.77
N VAL A 263 -15.97 3.23 10.54
CA VAL A 263 -14.95 2.30 10.03
C VAL A 263 -15.20 0.83 10.39
N ALA A 264 -16.16 0.54 11.25
CA ALA A 264 -16.57 -0.82 11.61
C ALA A 264 -16.99 -1.61 10.35
N PRO A 265 -16.75 -2.94 10.31
CA PRO A 265 -17.09 -3.75 9.15
C PRO A 265 -18.59 -3.64 8.84
N ARG A 266 -18.91 -3.39 7.57
CA ARG A 266 -20.28 -3.30 7.08
C ARG A 266 -20.43 -4.14 5.82
N TRP A 267 -20.99 -5.32 5.99
CA TRP A 267 -21.20 -6.26 4.91
C TRP A 267 -22.46 -5.93 4.10
N GLU A 268 -22.28 -5.84 2.80
CA GLU A 268 -23.34 -5.61 1.83
C GLU A 268 -23.10 -6.45 0.57
N VAL A 269 -24.14 -6.64 -0.23
CA VAL A 269 -24.04 -7.28 -1.55
C VAL A 269 -24.01 -6.21 -2.62
N THR A 270 -23.01 -6.25 -3.50
CA THR A 270 -22.85 -5.33 -4.62
C THR A 270 -23.92 -5.56 -5.68
N ALA A 271 -24.06 -4.61 -6.61
CA ALA A 271 -24.95 -4.76 -7.77
C ALA A 271 -24.59 -5.97 -8.67
N LEU A 272 -23.35 -6.47 -8.58
CA LEU A 272 -22.88 -7.65 -9.30
C LEU A 272 -23.15 -8.97 -8.55
N GLY A 273 -23.70 -8.89 -7.33
CA GLY A 273 -23.95 -10.07 -6.51
C GLY A 273 -22.70 -10.58 -5.79
N ASP A 274 -21.72 -9.72 -5.50
CA ASP A 274 -20.58 -10.06 -4.63
C ASP A 274 -20.81 -9.48 -3.23
N ASP A 275 -20.54 -10.24 -2.16
CA ASP A 275 -20.50 -9.68 -0.82
C ASP A 275 -19.19 -8.92 -0.57
N ARG A 276 -19.29 -7.71 -0.02
CA ARG A 276 -18.14 -6.87 0.31
C ARG A 276 -18.31 -6.18 1.65
N ASP A 277 -17.19 -5.86 2.27
CA ASP A 277 -17.16 -4.90 3.37
C ASP A 277 -17.02 -3.47 2.83
N ALA A 278 -18.10 -2.70 2.91
CA ALA A 278 -18.19 -1.33 2.43
C ALA A 278 -17.16 -0.40 3.10
N HIS A 279 -16.83 -0.65 4.37
CA HIS A 279 -15.94 0.21 5.16
C HIS A 279 -14.49 -0.24 5.15
N ARG A 280 -14.16 -1.35 4.47
CA ARG A 280 -12.78 -1.83 4.34
C ARG A 280 -11.83 -0.77 3.78
N ARG A 281 -12.28 -0.01 2.77
CA ARG A 281 -11.49 1.09 2.21
C ARG A 281 -11.27 2.21 3.23
N HIS A 282 -12.29 2.56 4.02
CA HIS A 282 -12.15 3.59 5.06
C HIS A 282 -11.15 3.17 6.15
N ARG A 283 -11.19 1.91 6.61
CA ARG A 283 -10.18 1.37 7.54
C ARG A 283 -8.77 1.44 6.96
N HIS A 284 -8.59 1.02 5.71
CA HIS A 284 -7.27 1.06 5.06
C HIS A 284 -6.72 2.49 4.95
N LEU A 285 -7.58 3.46 4.61
CA LEU A 285 -7.19 4.87 4.58
C LEU A 285 -6.86 5.40 5.98
N LEU A 286 -7.65 5.06 6.99
CA LEU A 286 -7.38 5.42 8.40
C LEU A 286 -6.02 4.86 8.85
N ARG A 287 -5.75 3.58 8.57
CA ARG A 287 -4.48 2.92 8.88
C ARG A 287 -3.29 3.64 8.26
N ARG A 288 -3.35 3.95 6.96
CA ARG A 288 -2.31 4.70 6.25
C ARG A 288 -2.08 6.08 6.85
N ARG A 289 -3.17 6.79 7.16
CA ARG A 289 -3.14 8.11 7.78
C ARG A 289 -2.46 8.11 9.15
N ILE A 290 -2.77 7.12 9.99
CA ILE A 290 -2.11 6.96 11.30
C ILE A 290 -0.60 6.80 11.12
N THR A 291 -0.19 5.89 10.24
CA THR A 291 1.22 5.59 9.99
C THR A 291 1.96 6.79 9.40
N GLN A 292 1.39 7.46 8.39
CA GLN A 292 1.96 8.67 7.78
C GLN A 292 2.06 9.83 8.78
N GLY A 293 0.99 10.10 9.54
CA GLY A 293 0.99 11.15 10.55
C GLY A 293 2.00 10.91 11.66
N ALA A 294 2.11 9.66 12.13
CA ALA A 294 3.07 9.29 13.17
C ALA A 294 4.52 9.44 12.70
N LEU A 295 4.84 8.99 11.48
CA LEU A 295 6.15 9.19 10.87
C LEU A 295 6.52 10.67 10.82
N SER A 296 5.57 11.49 10.39
CA SER A 296 5.78 12.91 10.21
C SER A 296 6.06 13.62 11.53
N LEU A 297 5.33 13.26 12.59
CA LEU A 297 5.61 13.73 13.94
C LEU A 297 6.97 13.23 14.45
N GLN A 298 7.36 11.98 14.15
CA GLN A 298 8.67 11.45 14.52
C GLN A 298 9.82 12.20 13.85
N HIS A 299 9.67 12.56 12.57
CA HIS A 299 10.64 13.37 11.84
C HIS A 299 10.69 14.82 12.36
N ALA A 300 9.53 15.42 12.67
CA ALA A 300 9.47 16.76 13.25
C ALA A 300 10.07 16.83 14.67
N ALA A 301 9.85 15.81 15.50
CA ALA A 301 10.37 15.74 16.87
C ALA A 301 11.90 15.59 16.94
N GLY A 302 12.54 15.11 15.87
CA GLY A 302 14.00 15.06 15.75
C GLY A 302 14.65 16.41 15.40
N SER A 303 13.85 17.47 15.15
CA SER A 303 14.35 18.79 14.78
C SER A 303 14.63 19.66 16.01
N PRO A 304 15.90 20.03 16.29
CA PRO A 304 16.26 20.85 17.42
C PRO A 304 16.05 22.35 17.11
N ASP A 305 14.81 22.84 17.22
CA ASP A 305 14.53 24.28 17.25
C ASP A 305 14.10 24.74 18.65
N PRO A 306 14.99 25.43 19.40
CA PRO A 306 14.69 25.96 20.73
C PRO A 306 13.94 27.31 20.71
N SER A 307 13.50 27.83 19.55
CA SER A 307 12.98 29.20 19.44
C SER A 307 11.46 29.35 19.30
N THR A 308 10.68 28.26 19.25
CA THR A 308 9.19 28.31 19.19
C THR A 308 8.48 27.51 20.30
N ALA A 309 9.19 27.27 21.40
CA ALA A 309 8.84 26.31 22.46
C ALA A 309 7.49 26.54 23.18
N ASP A 310 6.83 27.69 23.04
CA ASP A 310 5.55 27.94 23.73
C ASP A 310 4.29 27.76 22.87
N GLY A 311 4.41 27.63 21.53
CA GLY A 311 3.26 27.54 20.62
C GLY A 311 3.18 26.25 19.77
N THR A 312 4.31 25.71 19.33
CA THR A 312 4.39 24.55 18.41
C THR A 312 4.42 23.20 19.15
N THR A 313 4.91 23.18 20.38
CA THR A 313 4.86 22.03 21.29
C THR A 313 3.42 21.62 21.62
N GLY A 314 2.52 22.60 21.81
CA GLY A 314 1.09 22.38 22.02
C GLY A 314 0.37 21.78 20.80
N THR A 315 0.73 22.20 19.59
CA THR A 315 0.13 21.65 18.36
C THR A 315 0.63 20.24 18.07
N ALA A 316 1.94 19.96 18.16
CA ALA A 316 2.49 18.61 17.95
C ALA A 316 1.94 17.60 18.97
N SER A 317 1.83 18.00 20.24
CA SER A 317 1.24 17.18 21.31
C SER A 317 -0.24 16.89 21.06
N ARG A 318 -1.00 17.89 20.59
CA ARG A 318 -2.41 17.71 20.21
C ARG A 318 -2.59 16.76 19.03
N HIS A 319 -1.76 16.89 17.99
CA HIS A 319 -1.79 16.00 16.82
C HIS A 319 -1.41 14.57 17.20
N ARG A 320 -0.42 14.39 18.08
CA ARG A 320 -0.06 13.07 18.60
C ARG A 320 -1.21 12.41 19.36
N ARG A 321 -1.89 13.16 20.23
CA ARG A 321 -3.09 12.69 20.96
C ARG A 321 -4.19 12.26 19.98
N GLU A 322 -4.44 13.04 18.94
CA GLU A 322 -5.42 12.69 17.90
C GLU A 322 -5.07 11.37 17.19
N LEU A 323 -3.81 11.18 16.79
CA LEU A 323 -3.34 9.94 16.17
C LEU A 323 -3.41 8.73 17.10
N GLN A 324 -3.18 8.91 18.41
CA GLN A 324 -3.37 7.84 19.41
C GLN A 324 -4.83 7.38 19.47
N VAL A 325 -5.79 8.33 19.43
CA VAL A 325 -7.21 7.98 19.43
C VAL A 325 -7.59 7.27 18.13
N TYR A 326 -7.14 7.77 16.97
CA TYR A 326 -7.39 7.07 15.69
C TYR A 326 -6.73 5.70 15.63
N ALA A 327 -5.53 5.52 16.18
CA ALA A 327 -4.89 4.22 16.29
C ALA A 327 -5.74 3.24 17.11
N ARG A 328 -6.38 3.70 18.19
CA ARG A 328 -7.32 2.90 18.97
C ARG A 328 -8.61 2.59 18.20
N VAL A 329 -9.16 3.56 17.45
CA VAL A 329 -10.33 3.35 16.58
C VAL A 329 -10.02 2.29 15.52
N ASP A 330 -8.89 2.41 14.82
CA ASP A 330 -8.44 1.43 13.82
C ASP A 330 -8.23 0.04 14.43
N MET A 331 -7.63 -0.06 15.62
CA MET A 331 -7.49 -1.34 16.31
C MET A 331 -8.83 -2.00 16.63
N VAL A 332 -9.79 -1.26 17.19
CA VAL A 332 -11.13 -1.78 17.51
C VAL A 332 -11.85 -2.23 16.23
N ALA A 333 -11.80 -1.41 15.18
CA ALA A 333 -12.44 -1.72 13.90
C ALA A 333 -11.77 -2.90 13.18
N ALA A 334 -10.43 -2.98 13.20
CA ALA A 334 -9.67 -4.08 12.61
C ALA A 334 -9.89 -5.40 13.37
N HIS A 335 -9.99 -5.37 14.70
CA HIS A 335 -10.37 -6.54 15.50
C HIS A 335 -11.77 -7.05 15.10
N ALA A 336 -12.74 -6.14 14.99
CA ALA A 336 -14.11 -6.49 14.58
C ALA A 336 -14.16 -7.06 13.15
N ALA A 337 -13.28 -6.59 12.27
CA ALA A 337 -13.16 -7.04 10.88
C ALA A 337 -12.23 -8.25 10.68
N LEU A 338 -11.58 -8.77 11.74
CA LEU A 338 -10.59 -9.85 11.69
C LEU A 338 -9.35 -9.52 10.81
N GLU A 339 -8.95 -8.25 10.77
CA GLU A 339 -7.84 -7.73 9.94
C GLU A 339 -6.53 -7.53 10.70
N GLU A 340 -6.41 -7.97 11.96
CA GLU A 340 -5.26 -7.70 12.84
C GLU A 340 -3.91 -8.17 12.25
N ARG A 341 -3.95 -9.24 11.42
CA ARG A 341 -2.77 -9.82 10.77
C ARG A 341 -2.31 -9.06 9.53
N GLN A 342 -3.00 -8.00 9.13
CA GLN A 342 -2.72 -7.22 7.92
C GLN A 342 -1.91 -5.95 8.17
N LEU A 343 -1.41 -5.73 9.39
CA LEU A 343 -0.53 -4.60 9.70
C LEU A 343 0.86 -4.84 9.09
N SER A 344 1.39 -3.85 8.37
CA SER A 344 2.81 -3.87 8.01
C SER A 344 3.69 -3.71 9.25
N GLY A 345 4.98 -4.10 9.15
CA GLY A 345 5.92 -3.88 10.25
C GLY A 345 6.05 -2.41 10.65
N GLU A 346 5.86 -1.49 9.70
CA GLU A 346 5.88 -0.05 9.95
C GLU A 346 4.62 0.45 10.65
N ASP A 347 3.46 -0.09 10.28
CA ASP A 347 2.18 0.19 10.95
C ASP A 347 2.25 -0.19 12.43
N ALA A 348 2.82 -1.37 12.73
CA ALA A 348 3.03 -1.84 14.10
C ALA A 348 4.02 -0.94 14.86
N ARG A 349 5.18 -0.63 14.25
CA ARG A 349 6.21 0.23 14.84
C ARG A 349 5.68 1.63 15.16
N MET A 350 4.89 2.23 14.26
CA MET A 350 4.35 3.58 14.48
C MET A 350 3.28 3.61 15.56
N ARG A 351 2.44 2.58 15.65
CA ARG A 351 1.49 2.43 16.76
C ARG A 351 2.21 2.27 18.10
N GLN A 352 3.26 1.45 18.12
CA GLN A 352 4.11 1.31 19.28
C GLN A 352 4.80 2.64 19.64
N TRP A 353 5.39 3.35 18.68
CA TRP A 353 6.00 4.66 18.93
C TRP A 353 5.00 5.67 19.50
N LEU A 354 3.78 5.71 18.97
CA LEU A 354 2.70 6.55 19.50
C LEU A 354 2.40 6.23 20.97
N GLN A 355 2.51 4.96 21.39
CA GLN A 355 2.26 4.47 22.75
C GLN A 355 3.46 4.65 23.71
N ASP A 356 4.70 4.47 23.22
CA ASP A 356 5.90 4.32 24.05
C ASP A 356 6.55 5.65 24.52
N THR A 357 6.26 6.80 23.90
CA THR A 357 6.86 8.08 24.34
C THR A 357 5.95 8.77 25.37
N PRO A 358 6.37 8.94 26.63
CA PRO A 358 5.62 9.70 27.61
C PRO A 358 5.52 11.17 27.16
N LEU A 359 4.34 11.77 27.32
CA LEU A 359 4.17 13.21 27.21
C LEU A 359 4.97 13.86 28.35
N GLU A 360 6.10 14.51 28.08
CA GLU A 360 6.82 15.34 29.07
C GLU A 360 6.09 16.66 29.42
N VAL A 361 4.76 16.71 29.23
CA VAL A 361 3.94 17.82 29.72
C VAL A 361 3.23 17.32 30.96
N CYS A 362 3.57 17.93 32.10
CA CYS A 362 2.91 17.79 33.40
C CYS A 362 1.41 18.10 33.31
N GLU A 363 0.62 17.16 32.83
CA GLU A 363 -0.82 17.12 33.01
C GLU A 363 -1.15 15.81 33.73
N PRO A 364 -2.13 15.81 34.64
CA PRO A 364 -2.54 14.57 35.30
C PRO A 364 -2.83 13.52 34.22
N PRO A 365 -2.41 12.26 34.39
CA PRO A 365 -2.79 11.21 33.47
C PRO A 365 -4.31 11.26 33.40
N LEU A 366 -4.85 11.60 32.23
CA LEU A 366 -6.23 11.26 31.94
C LEU A 366 -6.27 9.76 32.14
N SER A 367 -6.87 9.32 33.24
CA SER A 367 -7.32 7.95 33.37
C SER A 367 -8.40 7.82 32.31
N TYR A 368 -7.97 7.61 31.07
CA TYR A 368 -8.75 6.82 30.17
C TYR A 368 -8.85 5.49 30.92
N ALA A 369 -9.93 5.35 31.69
CA ALA A 369 -10.45 4.04 31.97
C ALA A 369 -10.32 3.32 30.64
N VAL A 370 -9.60 2.20 30.64
CA VAL A 370 -9.83 1.19 29.63
C VAL A 370 -11.34 1.06 29.66
N VAL A 371 -12.01 1.72 28.72
CA VAL A 371 -13.42 1.45 28.45
C VAL A 371 -13.34 0.01 28.05
N ASP A 372 -13.53 -0.85 29.05
CA ASP A 372 -13.93 -2.23 28.84
C ASP A 372 -15.07 -2.08 27.83
N VAL A 373 -14.82 -2.58 26.64
CA VAL A 373 -15.78 -2.54 25.53
C VAL A 373 -16.99 -3.44 25.83
N ASP A 374 -17.03 -4.04 27.02
CA ASP A 374 -18.18 -4.76 27.56
C ASP A 374 -19.14 -3.79 28.25
N ASP A 375 -20.29 -3.52 27.64
CA ASP A 375 -21.46 -4.40 27.83
C ASP A 375 -22.69 -3.89 27.04
N GLY A 376 -22.49 -3.66 25.74
CA GLY A 376 -23.54 -3.14 24.85
C GLY A 376 -23.13 -3.23 23.40
N MET A 377 -22.69 -4.41 22.94
CA MET A 377 -22.45 -4.64 21.52
C MET A 377 -23.75 -4.38 20.76
N ASP A 378 -23.79 -3.26 20.03
CA ASP A 378 -24.82 -2.96 19.04
C ASP A 378 -25.06 -4.20 18.16
N THR A 379 -26.34 -4.59 18.02
CA THR A 379 -26.75 -5.81 17.30
C THR A 379 -26.25 -5.80 15.86
N ALA A 380 -26.14 -4.63 15.22
CA ALA A 380 -25.58 -4.50 13.89
C ALA A 380 -24.08 -4.86 13.83
N ARG A 381 -23.30 -4.47 14.85
CA ARG A 381 -21.87 -4.81 14.96
C ARG A 381 -21.67 -6.29 15.25
N ARG A 382 -22.49 -6.88 16.13
CA ARG A 382 -22.48 -8.32 16.40
C ARG A 382 -22.78 -9.11 15.13
N ALA A 383 -23.81 -8.72 14.36
CA ALA A 383 -24.14 -9.38 13.10
C ALA A 383 -22.98 -9.31 12.09
N SER A 384 -22.34 -8.14 11.95
CA SER A 384 -21.23 -7.94 11.02
C SER A 384 -19.96 -8.71 11.42
N ARG A 385 -19.68 -8.81 12.73
CA ARG A 385 -18.57 -9.63 13.27
C ARG A 385 -18.82 -11.12 13.04
N LEU A 386 -20.02 -11.61 13.33
CA LEU A 386 -20.40 -13.00 13.07
C LEU A 386 -20.30 -13.34 11.57
N TYR A 387 -20.72 -12.41 10.70
CA TYR A 387 -20.54 -12.56 9.26
C TYR A 387 -19.07 -12.66 8.87
N ALA A 388 -18.22 -11.75 9.34
CA ALA A 388 -16.78 -11.76 9.07
C ALA A 388 -16.13 -13.08 9.52
N MET A 389 -16.50 -13.60 10.70
CA MET A 389 -16.00 -14.87 11.21
C MET A 389 -16.39 -16.06 10.32
N LEU A 390 -17.65 -16.14 9.90
CA LEU A 390 -18.12 -17.21 9.01
C LEU A 390 -17.49 -17.10 7.62
N ARG A 391 -17.31 -15.87 7.12
CA ARG A 391 -16.61 -15.59 5.87
C ARG A 391 -15.15 -16.07 5.93
N GLU A 392 -14.42 -15.72 6.98
CA GLU A 392 -13.03 -16.16 7.19
C GLU A 392 -12.92 -17.70 7.27
N GLN A 393 -13.88 -18.36 7.93
CA GLN A 393 -13.92 -19.83 7.99
C GLN A 393 -14.15 -20.46 6.62
N LEU A 394 -14.99 -19.86 5.76
CA LEU A 394 -15.26 -20.34 4.41
C LEU A 394 -14.12 -20.02 3.42
N GLU A 395 -13.42 -18.91 3.62
CA GLU A 395 -12.24 -18.52 2.82
C GLU A 395 -10.96 -19.26 3.25
N HIS A 396 -11.02 -20.04 4.33
CA HIS A 396 -9.87 -20.77 4.82
C HIS A 396 -9.38 -21.77 3.74
N PRO A 397 -8.11 -21.66 3.28
CA PRO A 397 -7.59 -22.43 2.13
C PRO A 397 -7.50 -23.96 2.34
N GLY A 398 -7.95 -24.45 3.50
CA GLY A 398 -7.97 -25.87 3.84
C GLY A 398 -9.23 -26.62 3.37
N GLU A 399 -10.29 -25.90 2.97
CA GLU A 399 -11.59 -26.47 2.59
C GLU A 399 -11.71 -26.82 1.10
N GLU A 400 -12.72 -27.61 0.75
CA GLU A 400 -13.01 -27.97 -0.65
C GLU A 400 -13.73 -26.80 -1.36
N PRO A 401 -13.27 -26.34 -2.54
CA PRO A 401 -13.77 -25.12 -3.17
C PRO A 401 -15.27 -25.11 -3.46
N ALA A 402 -15.85 -26.20 -3.99
CA ALA A 402 -17.27 -26.21 -4.35
C ALA A 402 -18.18 -26.13 -3.11
N ARG A 403 -17.76 -26.72 -1.99
CA ARG A 403 -18.48 -26.64 -0.71
C ARG A 403 -18.29 -25.31 0.00
N ALA A 404 -17.07 -24.77 -0.05
CA ALA A 404 -16.81 -23.41 0.42
C ALA A 404 -17.68 -22.41 -0.35
N GLU A 405 -17.79 -22.54 -1.67
CA GLU A 405 -18.66 -21.72 -2.52
C GLU A 405 -20.15 -21.90 -2.16
N ASN A 406 -20.61 -23.13 -1.93
CA ASN A 406 -21.97 -23.37 -1.45
C ASN A 406 -22.24 -22.69 -0.09
N GLY A 407 -21.28 -22.78 0.83
CA GLY A 407 -21.34 -22.08 2.12
C GLY A 407 -21.35 -20.56 1.95
N GLN A 408 -20.57 -20.02 1.02
CA GLN A 408 -20.56 -18.59 0.70
C GLN A 408 -21.89 -18.13 0.13
N ARG A 409 -22.51 -18.90 -0.78
CA ARG A 409 -23.86 -18.58 -1.30
C ARG A 409 -24.92 -18.57 -0.19
N GLN A 410 -24.86 -19.51 0.74
CA GLN A 410 -25.77 -19.54 1.90
C GLN A 410 -25.54 -18.35 2.82
N LEU A 411 -24.27 -18.02 3.10
CA LEU A 411 -23.88 -16.87 3.91
C LEU A 411 -24.37 -15.56 3.26
N GLN A 412 -24.21 -15.42 1.95
CA GLN A 412 -24.67 -14.27 1.18
C GLN A 412 -26.21 -14.16 1.15
N ALA A 413 -26.92 -15.28 1.02
CA ALA A 413 -28.38 -15.30 1.06
C ALA A 413 -28.92 -14.73 2.39
N ILE A 414 -28.20 -14.92 3.50
CA ILE A 414 -28.56 -14.33 4.80
C ILE A 414 -28.46 -12.80 4.76
N LEU A 415 -27.44 -12.21 4.11
CA LEU A 415 -27.33 -10.76 3.96
C LEU A 415 -28.47 -10.16 3.14
N ILE A 416 -28.86 -10.86 2.06
CA ILE A 416 -29.93 -10.40 1.14
C ILE A 416 -31.30 -10.55 1.81
N GLY A 417 -31.55 -11.69 2.47
CA GLY A 417 -32.86 -12.04 3.01
C GLY A 417 -33.23 -11.37 4.34
N HIS A 418 -32.25 -10.86 5.09
CA HIS A 418 -32.48 -10.35 6.46
C HIS A 418 -31.89 -8.95 6.65
N ALA A 419 -32.73 -7.93 6.43
CA ALA A 419 -32.36 -6.53 6.64
C ALA A 419 -32.19 -6.18 8.13
N ASP A 420 -33.00 -6.76 9.01
CA ASP A 420 -32.94 -6.56 10.46
C ASP A 420 -31.74 -7.30 11.09
N ALA A 421 -30.97 -6.59 11.92
CA ALA A 421 -29.74 -7.12 12.52
C ALA A 421 -30.00 -8.27 13.51
N SER A 422 -31.10 -8.25 14.25
CA SER A 422 -31.42 -9.28 15.25
C SER A 422 -31.81 -10.58 14.57
N ILE A 423 -32.64 -10.49 13.52
CA ILE A 423 -33.01 -11.66 12.69
C ILE A 423 -31.77 -12.20 11.97
N ARG A 424 -30.92 -11.31 11.45
CA ARG A 424 -29.67 -11.70 10.81
C ARG A 424 -28.73 -12.45 11.76
N ILE A 425 -28.60 -12.03 13.02
CA ILE A 425 -27.79 -12.74 14.01
C ILE A 425 -28.30 -14.18 14.17
N ALA A 426 -29.60 -14.38 14.35
CA ALA A 426 -30.17 -15.72 14.52
C ALA A 426 -29.87 -16.62 13.30
N ALA A 427 -30.04 -16.10 12.08
CA ALA A 427 -29.72 -16.83 10.85
C ALA A 427 -28.22 -17.16 10.71
N LEU A 428 -27.34 -16.23 11.09
CA LEU A 428 -25.89 -16.46 11.10
C LEU A 428 -25.48 -17.50 12.15
N GLU A 429 -26.10 -17.50 13.33
CA GLU A 429 -25.87 -18.51 14.37
C GLU A 429 -26.36 -19.90 13.92
N GLU A 430 -27.52 -19.99 13.26
CA GLU A 430 -27.99 -21.25 12.66
C GLU A 430 -27.01 -21.76 11.58
N LEU A 431 -26.54 -20.88 10.70
CA LEU A 431 -25.55 -21.25 9.69
C LEU A 431 -24.25 -21.70 10.33
N ARG A 432 -23.80 -21.07 11.42
CA ARG A 432 -22.59 -21.48 12.16
C ARG A 432 -22.71 -22.91 12.68
N GLU A 433 -23.87 -23.27 13.23
CA GLU A 433 -24.13 -24.63 13.73
C GLU A 433 -24.19 -25.66 12.59
N ARG A 434 -24.74 -25.26 11.45
CA ARG A 434 -24.88 -26.11 10.25
C ARG A 434 -23.63 -26.12 9.36
N LEU A 435 -22.68 -25.22 9.57
CA LEU A 435 -21.49 -25.06 8.73
C LEU A 435 -20.71 -26.38 8.56
N PRO A 436 -20.50 -27.22 9.60
CA PRO A 436 -19.88 -28.52 9.42
C PRO A 436 -20.63 -29.42 8.43
N ALA A 437 -21.97 -29.36 8.40
CA ALA A 437 -22.77 -30.13 7.45
C ALA A 437 -22.69 -29.56 6.03
N VAL A 438 -22.68 -28.22 5.89
CA VAL A 438 -22.52 -27.54 4.59
C VAL A 438 -21.15 -27.84 3.97
N LEU A 439 -20.10 -27.89 4.78
CA LEU A 439 -18.75 -28.29 4.38
C LEU A 439 -18.61 -29.82 4.22
N GLY A 440 -19.64 -30.59 4.59
CA GLY A 440 -19.68 -32.04 4.49
C GLY A 440 -18.82 -32.78 5.52
N HIS A 441 -18.39 -32.09 6.58
CA HIS A 441 -17.76 -32.69 7.77
C HIS A 441 -18.78 -33.42 8.65
N ALA A 442 -20.06 -33.05 8.61
CA ALA A 442 -21.09 -33.70 9.43
C ALA A 442 -21.35 -35.16 9.04
N GLY A 443 -21.73 -35.97 10.03
CA GLY A 443 -22.05 -37.40 9.87
C GLY A 443 -21.45 -38.27 10.96
N VAL A 444 -21.88 -39.53 11.01
CA VAL A 444 -21.29 -40.58 11.85
C VAL A 444 -20.81 -41.72 10.94
N PRO A 445 -19.49 -41.96 10.81
CA PRO A 445 -18.39 -41.16 11.36
C PRO A 445 -18.23 -39.80 10.64
N THR A 446 -17.68 -38.81 11.36
CA THR A 446 -17.35 -37.48 10.83
C THR A 446 -16.39 -37.65 9.66
N ARG A 447 -16.74 -37.09 8.50
CA ARG A 447 -15.88 -37.22 7.30
C ARG A 447 -14.69 -36.29 7.44
N SER A 448 -13.50 -36.79 7.14
CA SER A 448 -12.30 -35.98 7.26
C SER A 448 -11.97 -35.18 6.02
N ARG A 449 -11.19 -34.10 6.16
CA ARG A 449 -10.75 -33.27 5.03
C ARG A 449 -10.03 -34.08 3.94
N ALA A 450 -9.29 -35.13 4.32
CA ALA A 450 -8.62 -36.02 3.37
C ALA A 450 -9.63 -36.85 2.57
N TYR A 451 -10.68 -37.37 3.23
CA TYR A 451 -11.80 -38.04 2.56
C TYR A 451 -12.52 -37.09 1.59
N LEU A 452 -12.85 -35.87 2.04
CA LEU A 452 -13.61 -34.91 1.24
C LEU A 452 -12.81 -34.42 0.01
N LEU A 453 -11.49 -34.29 0.17
CA LEU A 453 -10.59 -33.98 -0.95
C LEU A 453 -10.58 -35.09 -1.99
N LEU A 454 -10.50 -36.36 -1.55
CA LEU A 454 -10.59 -37.50 -2.46
C LEU A 454 -11.97 -37.59 -3.14
N GLU A 455 -13.06 -37.43 -2.38
CA GLU A 455 -14.43 -37.39 -2.90
C GLU A 455 -14.61 -36.29 -3.95
N GLY A 456 -14.02 -35.10 -3.74
CA GLY A 456 -14.04 -34.01 -4.72
C GLY A 456 -13.26 -34.31 -6.02
N ASN A 457 -12.18 -35.09 -5.94
CA ASN A 457 -11.37 -35.46 -7.11
C ASN A 457 -11.91 -36.71 -7.84
N LEU A 458 -12.58 -37.62 -7.12
CA LEU A 458 -13.07 -38.90 -7.64
C LEU A 458 -14.57 -38.89 -7.96
N GLY A 459 -15.32 -37.93 -7.42
CA GLY A 459 -16.77 -37.76 -7.62
C GLY A 459 -17.62 -38.36 -6.48
N ALA A 460 -18.91 -37.99 -6.46
CA ALA A 460 -19.88 -38.29 -5.40
C ALA A 460 -20.27 -39.78 -5.22
N GLY A 461 -19.58 -40.70 -5.91
CA GLY A 461 -19.79 -42.15 -5.84
C GLY A 461 -18.58 -42.92 -5.30
N MET A 462 -17.62 -42.23 -4.66
CA MET A 462 -16.44 -42.86 -4.07
C MET A 462 -16.85 -43.86 -2.98
N ASP A 463 -16.39 -45.11 -3.10
CA ASP A 463 -16.62 -46.15 -2.08
C ASP A 463 -15.81 -45.85 -0.81
N ALA A 464 -16.53 -45.41 0.23
CA ALA A 464 -15.95 -45.05 1.51
C ALA A 464 -15.20 -46.21 2.18
N THR A 465 -15.65 -47.46 1.98
CA THR A 465 -15.05 -48.64 2.61
C THR A 465 -13.75 -49.03 1.92
N ARG A 466 -13.74 -49.00 0.58
CA ARG A 466 -12.54 -49.28 -0.23
C ARG A 466 -11.42 -48.27 0.04
N HIS A 467 -11.74 -46.98 0.16
CA HIS A 467 -10.73 -45.93 0.29
C HIS A 467 -10.39 -45.53 1.74
N ALA A 468 -11.03 -46.13 2.75
CA ALA A 468 -10.74 -45.85 4.16
C ALA A 468 -9.27 -46.06 4.59
N PRO A 469 -8.54 -47.11 4.13
CA PRO A 469 -7.12 -47.28 4.44
C PRO A 469 -6.26 -46.13 3.89
N LEU A 470 -6.51 -45.72 2.64
CA LEU A 470 -5.81 -44.62 1.98
C LEU A 470 -6.05 -43.29 2.70
N VAL A 471 -7.31 -42.99 3.06
CA VAL A 471 -7.66 -41.77 3.82
C VAL A 471 -6.87 -41.71 5.13
N ARG A 472 -6.82 -42.80 5.89
CA ARG A 472 -6.05 -42.85 7.15
C ARG A 472 -4.56 -42.63 6.92
N GLN A 473 -4.00 -43.18 5.84
CA GLN A 473 -2.60 -42.98 5.48
C GLN A 473 -2.33 -41.51 5.11
N MET A 474 -3.21 -40.88 4.32
CA MET A 474 -3.13 -39.46 3.97
C MET A 474 -3.10 -38.59 5.22
N GLU A 475 -4.04 -38.80 6.14
CA GLU A 475 -4.10 -38.06 7.40
C GLU A 475 -2.87 -38.25 8.27
N SER A 476 -2.38 -39.49 8.37
CA SER A 476 -1.18 -39.80 9.15
C SER A 476 0.06 -39.10 8.60
N THR A 477 0.27 -39.15 7.28
CA THR A 477 1.39 -38.47 6.61
C THR A 477 1.31 -36.96 6.77
N ILE A 478 0.11 -36.37 6.59
CA ILE A 478 -0.10 -34.93 6.75
C ILE A 478 0.12 -34.49 8.19
N ARG A 479 -0.40 -35.24 9.17
CA ARG A 479 -0.21 -34.96 10.59
C ARG A 479 1.26 -35.01 10.99
N THR A 480 1.98 -36.01 10.48
CA THR A 480 3.43 -36.14 10.68
C THR A 480 4.17 -34.93 10.09
N ALA A 481 3.86 -34.55 8.86
CA ALA A 481 4.43 -33.37 8.21
C ALA A 481 4.15 -32.08 8.99
N GLN A 482 2.91 -31.86 9.43
CA GLN A 482 2.53 -30.67 10.21
C GLN A 482 3.25 -30.59 11.57
N ARG A 483 3.51 -31.73 12.22
CA ARG A 483 4.21 -31.79 13.51
C ARG A 483 5.70 -31.46 13.40
N PHE A 484 6.37 -31.94 12.36
CA PHE A 484 7.82 -31.82 12.22
C PHE A 484 8.26 -30.67 11.31
N LEU A 485 7.38 -30.13 10.45
CA LEU A 485 7.72 -29.13 9.43
C LEU A 485 6.77 -27.91 9.43
N PRO A 486 6.52 -27.24 10.57
CA PRO A 486 5.47 -26.22 10.69
C PRO A 486 5.75 -24.89 9.98
N ALA A 487 6.99 -24.62 9.56
CA ALA A 487 7.43 -23.32 9.03
C ALA A 487 8.06 -23.37 7.62
N GLU A 488 8.16 -24.55 7.00
CA GLU A 488 8.85 -24.72 5.72
C GLU A 488 7.95 -25.32 4.64
N PRO A 489 7.29 -24.48 3.82
CA PRO A 489 6.34 -24.94 2.81
C PRO A 489 6.94 -25.98 1.87
N ARG A 490 8.20 -25.79 1.46
CA ARG A 490 8.91 -26.69 0.51
C ARG A 490 9.15 -28.09 1.09
N GLN A 491 9.64 -28.17 2.33
CA GLN A 491 9.89 -29.45 3.00
C GLN A 491 8.58 -30.20 3.26
N PHE A 492 7.53 -29.48 3.64
CA PHE A 492 6.18 -30.05 3.76
C PHE A 492 5.71 -30.70 2.45
N ARG A 493 5.83 -30.00 1.31
CA ARG A 493 5.42 -30.55 0.00
C ARG A 493 6.18 -31.84 -0.34
N GLN A 494 7.49 -31.83 -0.11
CA GLN A 494 8.37 -32.97 -0.42
C GLN A 494 8.01 -34.19 0.42
N HIS A 495 7.79 -34.01 1.72
CA HIS A 495 7.42 -35.09 2.63
C HIS A 495 6.08 -35.72 2.24
N VAL A 496 5.05 -34.89 2.01
CA VAL A 496 3.72 -35.38 1.61
C VAL A 496 3.76 -36.11 0.27
N ARG A 497 4.49 -35.57 -0.72
CA ARG A 497 4.66 -36.23 -2.03
C ARG A 497 5.39 -37.56 -1.89
N ALA A 498 6.50 -37.61 -1.17
CA ALA A 498 7.26 -38.85 -0.97
C ALA A 498 6.44 -39.93 -0.26
N GLY A 499 5.64 -39.55 0.75
CA GLY A 499 4.85 -40.49 1.55
C GLY A 499 3.58 -41.04 0.87
N LEU A 500 3.02 -40.33 -0.12
CA LEU A 500 1.72 -40.68 -0.72
C LEU A 500 1.79 -41.08 -2.20
N ARG A 501 2.84 -40.67 -2.94
CA ARG A 501 2.91 -40.86 -4.40
C ARG A 501 2.77 -42.31 -4.84
N SER A 502 3.58 -43.23 -4.28
CA SER A 502 3.57 -44.64 -4.71
C SER A 502 2.21 -45.30 -4.48
N VAL A 503 1.52 -44.97 -3.37
CA VAL A 503 0.22 -45.56 -3.05
C VAL A 503 -0.89 -44.97 -3.94
N LEU A 504 -0.84 -43.67 -4.20
CA LEU A 504 -1.80 -43.03 -5.12
C LEU A 504 -1.60 -43.51 -6.58
N GLU A 505 -0.36 -43.72 -7.03
CA GLU A 505 -0.05 -44.21 -8.37
C GLU A 505 -0.58 -45.63 -8.58
N GLN A 506 -0.50 -46.48 -7.56
CA GLN A 506 -1.05 -47.85 -7.58
C GLN A 506 -2.58 -47.87 -7.69
N GLU A 507 -3.28 -46.96 -6.99
CA GLU A 507 -4.75 -46.93 -6.96
C GLU A 507 -5.38 -46.18 -8.16
N PHE A 508 -4.76 -45.08 -8.61
CA PHE A 508 -5.39 -44.16 -9.57
C PHE A 508 -4.58 -43.90 -10.84
N GLY A 509 -3.36 -44.44 -10.93
CA GLY A 509 -2.42 -44.17 -12.02
C GLY A 509 -1.72 -42.81 -11.92
N ALA A 510 -0.66 -42.63 -12.72
CA ALA A 510 0.24 -41.48 -12.62
C ALA A 510 -0.44 -40.12 -12.84
N ALA A 511 -1.32 -40.01 -13.84
CA ALA A 511 -1.96 -38.73 -14.19
C ALA A 511 -2.89 -38.20 -13.09
N ARG A 512 -3.70 -39.08 -12.47
CA ARG A 512 -4.60 -38.69 -11.38
C ARG A 512 -3.87 -38.45 -10.06
N THR A 513 -2.73 -39.13 -9.86
CA THR A 513 -1.92 -38.97 -8.66
C THR A 513 -1.40 -37.55 -8.50
N GLU A 514 -0.87 -36.95 -9.56
CA GLU A 514 -0.35 -35.57 -9.49
C GLU A 514 -1.45 -34.56 -9.15
N LEU A 515 -2.66 -34.71 -9.72
CA LEU A 515 -3.81 -33.84 -9.38
C LEU A 515 -4.20 -33.94 -7.91
N ILE A 516 -4.27 -35.16 -7.37
CA ILE A 516 -4.59 -35.41 -5.95
C ILE A 516 -3.48 -34.86 -5.06
N LEU A 517 -2.21 -35.09 -5.39
CA LEU A 517 -1.07 -34.59 -4.63
C LEU A 517 -1.02 -33.05 -4.62
N ASP A 518 -1.28 -32.40 -5.75
CA ASP A 518 -1.32 -30.94 -5.84
C ASP A 518 -2.48 -30.34 -5.03
N ALA A 519 -3.65 -30.99 -5.05
CA ALA A 519 -4.78 -30.62 -4.19
C ALA A 519 -4.44 -30.79 -2.70
N ILE A 520 -3.75 -31.87 -2.31
CA ILE A 520 -3.33 -32.10 -0.92
C ILE A 520 -2.30 -31.05 -0.50
N VAL A 521 -1.26 -30.85 -1.30
CA VAL A 521 -0.13 -29.98 -0.95
C VAL A 521 -0.53 -28.50 -0.88
N SER A 522 -1.55 -28.09 -1.62
CA SER A 522 -2.12 -26.74 -1.55
C SER A 522 -2.99 -26.53 -0.30
N ARG A 523 -3.74 -27.55 0.16
CA ARG A 523 -4.77 -27.40 1.22
C ARG A 523 -4.32 -27.90 2.59
N ALA A 524 -3.59 -29.00 2.65
CA ALA A 524 -3.16 -29.68 3.87
C ALA A 524 -2.31 -28.82 4.83
N PRO A 525 -1.47 -27.86 4.38
CA PRO A 525 -0.78 -26.94 5.29
C PRO A 525 -1.74 -26.14 6.18
N HIS A 526 -2.98 -25.96 5.72
CA HIS A 526 -4.01 -25.14 6.33
C HIS A 526 -5.07 -25.97 7.08
N TRP A 527 -4.90 -27.29 7.21
CA TRP A 527 -5.80 -28.09 8.04
C TRP A 527 -5.54 -27.84 9.53
N PRO A 528 -6.57 -27.88 10.38
CA PRO A 528 -6.41 -27.65 11.82
C PRO A 528 -5.43 -28.68 12.39
N ARG A 529 -4.48 -28.19 13.17
CA ARG A 529 -3.53 -29.03 13.88
C ARG A 529 -4.29 -29.75 15.01
N PRO A 530 -4.05 -31.05 15.25
CA PRO A 530 -4.53 -31.68 16.47
C PRO A 530 -3.90 -30.97 17.67
N GLY A 531 -4.75 -30.60 18.63
CA GLY A 531 -4.33 -30.05 19.92
C GLY A 531 -3.62 -31.08 20.78
#